data_AF-A0A9E2EHN7-F1
#
_entry.id   AF-A0A9E2EHN7-F1
#
_cell.length_a   1.000
_cell.length_b   1.000
_cell.length_c   1.000
_cell.angle_alpha   90.00
_cell.angle_beta   90.00
_cell.angle_gamma   90.00
#
_symmetry.space_group_name_H-M   'P 1'
#
loop_
_entity.id
_entity.type
_entity.pdbx_description
1 polymer ?
#
loop_
_entity_poly.entity_id
_entity_poly.type
_entity_poly.pdbx_seq_one_letter_code
_entity_poly.pdbx_strand_id
1 'polypeptide(L)'
;MSKSSRIIGLVAIVALLAGACDSSGTDDTTTSTTTAATTTTQASTTTTTVAETGGETGEELPDGIARVHYRNPDGDYDDWVLHVWEDTTESVTWENGLNPTGFDDFGLYWDVRITDDAAKLGFVVHRGDEKDPGPDMFLDIAAQGRSAFFVSGDPTIHPTADAALGGGSTAGGAGEFGEGSPLADGFARVHYTRPDADYGEFRLHVWEDTTDSVTWENGLEITAGDSFGVYWDVGLQEDWEQVGFIVHRGDEKDPGPDLFLTAADHGREAWIVSGSDKIFTEVPDLNTLPEGDIGKAQAHWPVSEALAWAVPDGDAEYRLYHSPNGSLELTAEGLVGGDFIELTIDDSGLPVGTIEKFPHLVDLTALAVPDGTDIDTLLTGQLAVAAIADDGRVLDATSLQIPGVIDDRYGSTAPLGVTLSGSTPTLTVWAPTARNVRLHVFNTGSGTRADLIVPMDRSQQGVWSARGEASWVGKYYLYEVEVFAPTVGSVVRNMVTDPYSVSLATNSQKSQIIDLTDPSLAPLGWDDLEKPALDAPEDIVLYELHVRDFSAIDESVPAEYQGTFKAFTLPRSAGMDHLSSLANAGLTHVHLLPVFDIA
;
A
#
# COMPACT_ATOMS: atom_id res chain seq x y z
N MET A 1 42.95 3.74 -16.33
CA MET A 1 41.79 4.33 -17.03
C MET A 1 40.62 3.40 -16.79
N SER A 2 39.64 3.93 -16.05
CA SER A 2 38.48 3.24 -15.49
C SER A 2 37.59 2.64 -16.57
N LYS A 3 37.16 1.38 -16.37
CA LYS A 3 35.93 0.84 -16.98
C LYS A 3 35.03 0.41 -15.82
N SER A 4 34.12 1.29 -15.48
CA SER A 4 32.98 1.04 -14.61
C SER A 4 31.98 0.17 -15.38
N SER A 5 31.87 -1.11 -15.05
CA SER A 5 30.73 -1.93 -15.48
C SER A 5 29.61 -1.71 -14.47
N ARG A 6 28.57 -0.98 -14.87
CA ARG A 6 27.32 -0.89 -14.11
C ARG A 6 26.58 -2.22 -14.26
N ILE A 7 26.44 -2.94 -13.16
CA ILE A 7 25.60 -4.12 -13.02
C ILE A 7 24.19 -3.61 -12.71
N ILE A 8 23.26 -3.76 -13.66
CA ILE A 8 21.82 -3.58 -13.41
C ILE A 8 21.26 -4.99 -13.27
N GLY A 9 21.15 -5.46 -12.03
CA GLY A 9 20.42 -6.67 -11.71
C GLY A 9 18.94 -6.31 -11.56
N LEU A 10 18.13 -6.64 -12.56
CA LEU A 10 16.68 -6.57 -12.46
C LEU A 10 16.22 -7.82 -11.69
N VAL A 11 15.96 -7.69 -10.39
CA VAL A 11 15.39 -8.76 -9.57
C VAL A 11 13.87 -8.63 -9.64
N ALA A 12 13.21 -9.59 -10.30
CA ALA A 12 11.76 -9.73 -10.25
C ALA A 12 11.37 -10.32 -8.89
N ILE A 13 10.84 -9.48 -8.00
CA ILE A 13 10.17 -9.94 -6.77
C ILE A 13 8.81 -10.49 -7.20
N VAL A 14 8.57 -11.77 -6.93
CA VAL A 14 7.23 -12.38 -7.08
C VAL A 14 6.38 -11.86 -5.92
N ALA A 15 5.67 -10.74 -6.13
CA ALA A 15 4.52 -10.37 -5.33
C ALA A 15 3.28 -11.01 -5.96
N LEU A 16 2.68 -12.00 -5.29
CA LEU A 16 1.39 -12.56 -5.70
C LEU A 16 0.29 -11.53 -5.40
N LEU A 17 -0.21 -10.86 -6.42
CA LEU A 17 -1.49 -10.16 -6.39
C LEU A 17 -2.58 -11.13 -6.85
N ALA A 18 -3.46 -11.54 -5.95
CA ALA A 18 -4.71 -12.21 -6.29
C ALA A 18 -5.78 -11.13 -6.54
N GLY A 19 -5.97 -10.74 -7.79
CA GLY A 19 -7.03 -9.83 -8.22
C GLY A 19 -8.21 -10.61 -8.79
N ALA A 20 -9.37 -10.52 -8.13
CA ALA A 20 -10.63 -11.03 -8.63
C ALA A 20 -11.12 -10.18 -9.81
N CYS A 21 -11.57 -10.84 -10.88
CA CYS A 21 -12.26 -10.21 -11.99
C CYS A 21 -13.62 -9.66 -11.54
N ASP A 22 -13.87 -8.37 -11.77
CA ASP A 22 -15.21 -7.97 -12.19
C ASP A 22 -15.11 -6.88 -13.26
N SER A 23 -15.81 -7.11 -14.36
CA SER A 23 -15.75 -6.31 -15.58
C SER A 23 -17.11 -5.67 -15.81
N SER A 24 -17.19 -4.34 -15.69
CA SER A 24 -18.21 -3.57 -16.41
C SER A 24 -17.61 -2.26 -16.88
N GLY A 25 -17.36 -2.20 -18.19
CA GLY A 25 -16.96 -0.99 -18.87
C GLY A 25 -18.19 -0.20 -19.31
N THR A 26 -18.09 1.12 -19.19
CA THR A 26 -18.81 2.06 -20.04
C THR A 26 -17.85 3.17 -20.45
N ASP A 27 -17.76 3.35 -21.76
CA ASP A 27 -17.04 4.41 -22.46
C ASP A 27 -17.39 5.80 -21.91
N ASP A 28 -16.39 6.68 -21.82
CA ASP A 28 -16.60 8.03 -22.36
C ASP A 28 -15.31 8.63 -22.91
N THR A 29 -15.45 9.25 -24.08
CA THR A 29 -14.36 9.77 -24.91
C THR A 29 -14.23 11.27 -24.66
N THR A 30 -13.04 11.78 -24.32
CA THR A 30 -12.76 13.21 -24.56
C THR A 30 -11.27 13.50 -24.71
N THR A 31 -10.89 13.82 -25.94
CA THR A 31 -9.64 14.47 -26.34
C THR A 31 -9.49 15.84 -25.68
N SER A 32 -8.30 16.14 -25.13
CA SER A 32 -7.78 17.50 -25.04
C SER A 32 -6.25 17.54 -25.08
N THR A 33 -5.77 18.43 -25.92
CA THR A 33 -4.41 18.68 -26.37
C THR A 33 -3.50 19.30 -25.29
N THR A 34 -2.33 18.73 -25.07
CA THR A 34 -1.28 19.32 -24.22
C THR A 34 -0.25 20.08 -25.07
N THR A 35 -0.08 21.37 -24.82
CA THR A 35 1.03 22.17 -25.35
C THR A 35 2.07 22.33 -24.25
N ALA A 36 3.29 21.88 -24.50
CA ALA A 36 4.43 22.02 -23.60
C ALA A 36 5.01 23.44 -23.67
N ALA A 37 5.31 24.03 -22.51
CA ALA A 37 6.20 25.18 -22.39
C ALA A 37 7.17 24.97 -21.23
N THR A 38 8.44 24.80 -21.59
CA THR A 38 9.61 24.73 -20.72
C THR A 38 9.92 26.12 -20.16
N THR A 39 10.06 26.26 -18.83
CA THR A 39 10.83 27.38 -18.26
C THR A 39 11.68 26.92 -17.08
N THR A 40 12.99 26.91 -17.29
CA THR A 40 14.03 26.83 -16.27
C THR A 40 14.02 28.10 -15.43
N THR A 41 14.33 28.04 -14.13
CA THR A 41 15.52 28.71 -13.51
C THR A 41 15.32 29.05 -12.02
N GLN A 42 16.32 28.60 -11.23
CA GLN A 42 16.88 29.14 -9.98
C GLN A 42 16.16 28.97 -8.64
N ALA A 43 16.88 28.24 -7.78
CA ALA A 43 16.81 28.27 -6.34
C ALA A 43 17.08 29.68 -5.77
N SER A 44 16.28 30.06 -4.76
CA SER A 44 16.64 31.08 -3.79
C SER A 44 16.23 30.60 -2.40
N THR A 45 17.22 30.25 -1.60
CA THR A 45 17.12 29.92 -0.19
C THR A 45 16.73 31.18 0.58
N THR A 46 15.59 31.18 1.28
CA THR A 46 15.30 32.15 2.34
C THR A 46 14.78 31.40 3.55
N THR A 47 15.66 31.21 4.52
CA THR A 47 15.34 30.74 5.87
C THR A 47 14.50 31.81 6.56
N THR A 48 13.25 31.47 6.90
CA THR A 48 12.45 32.25 7.85
C THR A 48 12.15 31.33 9.03
N THR A 49 12.95 31.47 10.09
CA THR A 49 12.61 31.04 11.45
C THR A 49 11.29 31.68 11.86
N VAL A 50 10.29 30.87 12.20
CA VAL A 50 9.14 31.30 13.00
C VAL A 50 9.24 30.59 14.34
N ALA A 51 9.28 31.39 15.39
CA ALA A 51 9.42 30.96 16.76
C ALA A 51 8.15 30.26 17.25
N GLU A 52 8.33 29.22 18.05
CA GLU A 52 7.30 28.70 18.94
C GLU A 52 6.83 29.80 19.89
N THR A 53 5.55 30.14 19.79
CA THR A 53 4.80 30.69 20.92
C THR A 53 3.47 29.96 20.96
N GLY A 54 3.31 29.08 21.96
CA GLY A 54 2.03 28.51 22.30
C GLY A 54 1.02 29.61 22.62
N GLY A 55 -0.19 29.46 22.11
CA GLY A 55 -1.32 30.35 22.35
C GLY A 55 -2.57 29.52 22.57
N GLU A 56 -3.15 29.68 23.76
CA GLU A 56 -4.41 29.08 24.20
C GLU A 56 -5.58 29.51 23.31
N THR A 57 -6.58 28.64 23.16
CA THR A 57 -7.83 28.90 22.45
C THR A 57 -8.68 29.96 23.15
N GLY A 58 -8.96 31.08 22.45
CA GLY A 58 -10.02 32.03 22.84
C GLY A 58 -9.70 33.54 22.78
N GLU A 59 -8.98 34.04 21.77
CA GLU A 59 -8.82 35.49 21.60
C GLU A 59 -10.03 36.11 20.85
N GLU A 60 -10.65 37.15 21.42
CA GLU A 60 -11.76 37.89 20.81
C GLU A 60 -11.27 38.66 19.56
N LEU A 61 -11.90 38.45 18.39
CA LEU A 61 -11.48 39.10 17.13
C LEU A 61 -11.52 40.63 17.25
N PRO A 62 -10.49 41.35 16.77
CA PRO A 62 -10.49 42.81 16.76
C PRO A 62 -11.72 43.40 16.04
N ASP A 63 -12.16 44.56 16.49
CA ASP A 63 -13.23 45.30 15.82
C ASP A 63 -12.87 45.58 14.35
N GLY A 64 -13.84 45.33 13.45
CA GLY A 64 -13.65 45.49 12.01
C GLY A 64 -12.93 44.34 11.30
N ILE A 65 -12.72 43.20 11.96
CA ILE A 65 -12.11 41.99 11.36
C ILE A 65 -13.11 40.83 11.32
N ALA A 66 -13.17 40.13 10.19
CA ALA A 66 -13.74 38.78 10.07
C ALA A 66 -12.61 37.78 9.77
N ARG A 67 -12.68 36.56 10.32
CA ARG A 67 -11.69 35.51 10.13
C ARG A 67 -12.25 34.33 9.35
N VAL A 68 -11.54 33.91 8.31
CA VAL A 68 -11.84 32.72 7.51
C VAL A 68 -10.81 31.65 7.83
N HIS A 69 -11.26 30.48 8.30
CA HIS A 69 -10.43 29.34 8.65
C HIS A 69 -10.68 28.19 7.65
N TYR A 70 -9.59 27.61 7.18
CA TYR A 70 -9.56 26.57 6.17
C TYR A 70 -8.70 25.40 6.63
N ARG A 71 -9.28 24.20 6.63
CA ARG A 71 -8.57 22.97 6.93
C ARG A 71 -8.44 22.11 5.69
N ASN A 72 -7.21 21.77 5.33
CA ASN A 72 -6.92 20.72 4.37
C ASN A 72 -6.43 19.48 5.14
N PRO A 73 -7.22 18.39 5.22
CA PRO A 73 -6.84 17.17 5.93
C PRO A 73 -5.56 16.53 5.41
N ASP A 74 -5.22 16.75 4.14
CA ASP A 74 -4.00 16.22 3.51
C ASP A 74 -2.74 17.04 3.88
N GLY A 75 -2.91 18.13 4.64
CA GLY A 75 -1.80 18.99 5.08
C GLY A 75 -1.21 19.90 4.01
N ASP A 76 -1.79 19.94 2.81
CA ASP A 76 -1.36 20.81 1.71
C ASP A 76 -1.90 22.24 1.89
N TYR A 77 -1.07 23.12 2.43
CA TYR A 77 -1.37 24.53 2.67
C TYR A 77 -0.50 25.49 1.85
N ASP A 78 0.34 24.97 0.96
CA ASP A 78 1.26 25.77 0.16
C ASP A 78 0.51 26.53 -0.97
N ASP A 79 0.85 27.81 -1.12
CA ASP A 79 0.39 28.71 -2.19
C ASP A 79 -1.13 29.01 -2.24
N TRP A 80 -1.91 28.62 -1.22
CA TRP A 80 -3.33 29.00 -1.10
C TRP A 80 -3.52 30.46 -0.71
N VAL A 81 -4.36 31.18 -1.44
CA VAL A 81 -4.72 32.59 -1.19
C VAL A 81 -6.24 32.76 -1.08
N LEU A 82 -6.68 33.83 -0.43
CA LEU A 82 -8.10 34.16 -0.26
C LEU A 82 -8.51 35.33 -1.17
N HIS A 83 -9.46 35.08 -2.06
CA HIS A 83 -10.14 36.13 -2.82
C HIS A 83 -11.41 36.56 -2.07
N VAL A 84 -11.66 37.86 -1.91
CA VAL A 84 -12.77 38.40 -1.10
C VAL A 84 -13.53 39.52 -1.82
N TRP A 85 -14.83 39.63 -1.56
CA TRP A 85 -15.71 40.70 -2.06
C TRP A 85 -16.92 40.92 -1.12
N GLU A 86 -17.88 41.76 -1.52
CA GLU A 86 -19.01 42.28 -0.71
C GLU A 86 -18.56 43.31 0.34
N ASP A 87 -18.90 43.14 1.62
CA ASP A 87 -18.76 44.17 2.65
C ASP A 87 -17.34 44.24 3.27
N THR A 88 -16.31 44.11 2.43
CA THR A 88 -14.90 44.20 2.81
C THR A 88 -14.25 45.51 2.34
N THR A 89 -13.23 45.96 3.07
CA THR A 89 -12.36 47.07 2.65
C THR A 89 -11.11 46.61 1.91
N GLU A 90 -10.90 45.28 1.82
CA GLU A 90 -9.79 44.69 1.08
C GLU A 90 -9.97 44.87 -0.43
N SER A 91 -8.86 45.01 -1.15
CA SER A 91 -8.85 45.14 -2.61
C SER A 91 -7.89 44.11 -3.20
N VAL A 92 -8.46 43.07 -3.82
CA VAL A 92 -7.74 41.94 -4.42
C VAL A 92 -8.05 41.81 -5.91
N THR A 93 -7.13 41.18 -6.64
CA THR A 93 -7.40 40.65 -8.01
C THR A 93 -7.41 39.13 -7.97
N TRP A 94 -7.88 38.48 -9.03
CA TRP A 94 -7.82 37.00 -9.09
C TRP A 94 -6.37 36.52 -8.99
N GLU A 95 -5.43 37.17 -9.68
CA GLU A 95 -4.02 36.78 -9.67
C GLU A 95 -3.28 37.17 -8.38
N ASN A 96 -3.88 38.00 -7.52
CA ASN A 96 -3.26 38.48 -6.28
C ASN A 96 -4.32 38.54 -5.16
N GLY A 97 -4.65 37.37 -4.60
CA GLY A 97 -5.47 37.23 -3.41
C GLY A 97 -4.74 37.62 -2.12
N LEU A 98 -5.44 37.57 -0.99
CA LEU A 98 -4.84 37.77 0.33
C LEU A 98 -4.00 36.54 0.70
N ASN A 99 -2.76 36.78 1.13
CA ASN A 99 -1.94 35.74 1.76
C ASN A 99 -2.52 35.37 3.13
N PRO A 100 -2.34 34.12 3.58
CA PRO A 100 -2.73 33.68 4.91
C PRO A 100 -2.17 34.61 5.98
N THR A 101 -3.01 34.91 6.97
CA THR A 101 -2.59 35.71 8.13
C THR A 101 -1.81 34.85 9.12
N GLY A 102 -2.17 33.57 9.24
CA GLY A 102 -1.46 32.62 10.08
C GLY A 102 -2.04 31.21 9.98
N PHE A 103 -1.67 30.39 10.96
CA PHE A 103 -2.13 29.02 11.15
C PHE A 103 -2.57 28.87 12.62
N ASP A 104 -3.67 28.18 12.87
CA ASP A 104 -4.15 27.83 14.20
C ASP A 104 -4.49 26.33 14.29
N ASP A 105 -5.02 25.89 15.43
CA ASP A 105 -5.31 24.48 15.68
C ASP A 105 -6.35 23.87 14.71
N PHE A 106 -7.15 24.71 14.03
CA PHE A 106 -8.07 24.24 12.99
C PHE A 106 -7.39 24.13 11.64
N GLY A 107 -6.55 25.11 11.28
CA GLY A 107 -5.81 25.12 10.01
C GLY A 107 -5.31 26.52 9.61
N LEU A 108 -5.21 26.74 8.30
CA LEU A 108 -4.80 28.02 7.71
C LEU A 108 -5.91 29.06 7.89
N TYR A 109 -5.58 30.30 8.25
CA TYR A 109 -6.59 31.36 8.39
C TYR A 109 -6.18 32.71 7.80
N TRP A 110 -7.19 33.52 7.49
CA TRP A 110 -7.07 34.91 7.02
C TRP A 110 -7.92 35.85 7.87
N ASP A 111 -7.33 36.97 8.28
CA ASP A 111 -8.04 38.12 8.83
C ASP A 111 -8.40 39.09 7.70
N VAL A 112 -9.68 39.34 7.53
CA VAL A 112 -10.26 40.19 6.48
C VAL A 112 -10.85 41.45 7.11
N ARG A 113 -10.40 42.63 6.66
CA ARG A 113 -10.99 43.89 7.11
C ARG A 113 -12.36 44.10 6.50
N ILE A 114 -13.37 44.27 7.35
CA ILE A 114 -14.77 44.48 6.94
C ILE A 114 -15.20 45.94 7.17
N THR A 115 -16.24 46.37 6.48
CA THR A 115 -16.81 47.72 6.67
C THR A 115 -17.58 47.81 8.00
N ASP A 116 -17.78 49.04 8.51
CA ASP A 116 -18.41 49.26 9.83
C ASP A 116 -19.83 48.68 9.95
N ASP A 117 -20.56 48.58 8.82
CA ASP A 117 -21.94 48.07 8.74
C ASP A 117 -22.02 46.70 8.02
N ALA A 118 -20.92 45.94 7.98
CA ALA A 118 -20.83 44.71 7.20
C ALA A 118 -21.85 43.64 7.63
N ALA A 119 -22.64 43.18 6.66
CA ALA A 119 -23.63 42.13 6.84
C ALA A 119 -23.22 40.83 6.14
N LYS A 120 -22.40 40.90 5.09
CA LYS A 120 -22.03 39.73 4.29
C LYS A 120 -20.61 39.84 3.74
N LEU A 121 -19.86 38.74 3.81
CA LEU A 121 -18.54 38.60 3.20
C LEU A 121 -18.57 37.46 2.17
N GLY A 122 -18.25 37.77 0.90
CA GLY A 122 -18.01 36.75 -0.12
C GLY A 122 -16.53 36.38 -0.17
N PHE A 123 -16.21 35.09 -0.29
CA PHE A 123 -14.82 34.64 -0.41
C PHE A 123 -14.64 33.34 -1.21
N VAL A 124 -13.42 33.12 -1.69
CA VAL A 124 -12.95 31.86 -2.33
C VAL A 124 -11.50 31.61 -1.91
N VAL A 125 -11.20 30.39 -1.48
CA VAL A 125 -9.82 29.91 -1.32
C VAL A 125 -9.38 29.27 -2.64
N HIS A 126 -8.25 29.73 -3.17
CA HIS A 126 -7.74 29.26 -4.46
C HIS A 126 -6.22 29.24 -4.55
N ARG A 127 -5.69 28.38 -5.41
CA ARG A 127 -4.28 28.26 -5.79
C ARG A 127 -4.19 28.24 -7.32
N GLY A 128 -3.77 29.37 -7.90
CA GLY A 128 -3.93 29.58 -9.34
C GLY A 128 -5.42 29.55 -9.73
N ASP A 129 -5.78 28.70 -10.69
CA ASP A 129 -7.18 28.48 -11.12
C ASP A 129 -7.91 27.36 -10.34
N GLU A 130 -7.19 26.65 -9.46
CA GLU A 130 -7.76 25.64 -8.57
C GLU A 130 -8.52 26.33 -7.42
N LYS A 131 -9.80 26.01 -7.26
CA LYS A 131 -10.65 26.49 -6.17
C LYS A 131 -10.98 25.34 -5.23
N ASP A 132 -11.03 25.63 -3.94
CA ASP A 132 -11.45 24.68 -2.92
C ASP A 132 -12.34 25.40 -1.90
N PRO A 133 -13.56 24.92 -1.61
CA PRO A 133 -14.20 23.65 -2.01
C PRO A 133 -14.83 23.65 -3.42
N GLY A 134 -14.57 24.68 -4.23
CA GLY A 134 -15.06 24.80 -5.60
C GLY A 134 -16.05 25.96 -5.83
N PRO A 135 -17.18 26.05 -5.11
CA PRO A 135 -18.13 27.15 -5.28
C PRO A 135 -17.68 28.44 -4.58
N ASP A 136 -18.33 29.56 -4.93
CA ASP A 136 -18.16 30.85 -4.25
C ASP A 136 -18.84 30.81 -2.87
N MET A 137 -18.10 31.16 -1.82
CA MET A 137 -18.51 31.04 -0.42
C MET A 137 -19.01 32.38 0.14
N PHE A 138 -19.96 32.35 1.08
CA PHE A 138 -20.55 33.56 1.66
C PHE A 138 -20.80 33.43 3.16
N LEU A 139 -20.11 34.22 3.97
CA LEU A 139 -20.37 34.37 5.41
C LEU A 139 -21.44 35.46 5.63
N ASP A 140 -22.55 35.11 6.28
CA ASP A 140 -23.54 36.07 6.77
C ASP A 140 -23.08 36.57 8.14
N ILE A 141 -22.40 37.72 8.17
CA ILE A 141 -21.79 38.27 9.39
C ILE A 141 -22.85 38.62 10.42
N ALA A 142 -24.01 39.11 9.97
CA ALA A 142 -25.09 39.52 10.85
C ALA A 142 -25.75 38.32 11.57
N ALA A 143 -25.84 37.17 10.90
CA ALA A 143 -26.48 35.97 11.43
C ALA A 143 -25.50 34.96 12.07
N GLN A 144 -24.31 34.79 11.49
CA GLN A 144 -23.36 33.73 11.85
C GLN A 144 -22.16 34.25 12.66
N GLY A 145 -21.97 35.56 12.75
CA GLY A 145 -20.82 36.18 13.41
C GLY A 145 -19.63 36.38 12.48
N ARG A 146 -18.48 36.70 13.06
CA ARG A 146 -17.28 37.17 12.33
C ARG A 146 -16.27 36.05 12.01
N SER A 147 -16.63 34.79 12.23
CA SER A 147 -15.75 33.64 11.96
C SER A 147 -16.43 32.65 11.02
N ALA A 148 -15.69 32.15 10.04
CA ALA A 148 -16.09 31.10 9.12
C ALA A 148 -15.10 29.93 9.18
N PHE A 149 -15.57 28.71 9.39
CA PHE A 149 -14.77 27.49 9.37
C PHE A 149 -15.28 26.55 8.29
N PHE A 150 -14.40 25.99 7.47
CA PHE A 150 -14.75 24.98 6.47
C PHE A 150 -13.54 24.08 6.15
N VAL A 151 -13.83 22.91 5.59
CA VAL A 151 -12.84 21.88 5.27
C VAL A 151 -12.72 21.74 3.76
N SER A 152 -11.53 21.37 3.28
CA SER A 152 -11.27 21.06 1.87
C SER A 152 -12.32 20.10 1.31
N GLY A 153 -12.84 20.43 0.12
CA GLY A 153 -13.92 19.69 -0.54
C GLY A 153 -15.33 19.89 0.02
N ASP A 154 -15.53 20.55 1.17
CA ASP A 154 -16.85 20.81 1.77
C ASP A 154 -17.23 22.31 1.67
N PRO A 155 -18.26 22.67 0.88
CA PRO A 155 -18.75 24.04 0.75
C PRO A 155 -19.63 24.51 1.93
N THR A 156 -19.66 23.79 3.04
CA THR A 156 -20.40 24.18 4.24
C THR A 156 -19.56 25.11 5.13
N ILE A 157 -20.12 26.28 5.46
CA ILE A 157 -19.51 27.20 6.44
C ILE A 157 -20.09 26.91 7.81
N HIS A 158 -19.21 26.68 8.77
CA HIS A 158 -19.55 26.44 10.16
C HIS A 158 -19.13 27.62 11.05
N PRO A 159 -19.88 27.87 12.14
CA PRO A 159 -19.61 28.99 13.03
C PRO A 159 -18.42 28.76 13.98
N THR A 160 -17.98 27.52 14.14
CA THR A 160 -16.86 27.11 15.00
C THR A 160 -16.04 26.01 14.35
N ALA A 161 -14.77 25.89 14.75
CA ALA A 161 -13.87 24.80 14.36
C ALA A 161 -14.52 23.43 14.61
N ASP A 162 -15.07 23.23 15.83
CA ASP A 162 -15.73 21.99 16.22
C ASP A 162 -16.91 21.65 15.31
N ALA A 163 -17.72 22.64 14.92
CA ALA A 163 -18.85 22.41 14.03
C ALA A 163 -18.40 22.04 12.60
N ALA A 164 -17.30 22.61 12.10
CA ALA A 164 -16.71 22.25 10.80
C ALA A 164 -16.08 20.85 10.79
N LEU A 165 -15.62 20.38 11.93
CA LEU A 165 -15.17 19.00 12.12
C LEU A 165 -16.33 18.04 12.46
N GLY A 166 -17.60 18.47 12.31
CA GLY A 166 -18.78 17.62 12.50
C GLY A 166 -19.43 17.68 13.89
N GLY A 167 -19.28 18.80 14.62
CA GLY A 167 -19.73 18.95 16.00
C GLY A 167 -21.25 18.88 16.26
N GLY A 168 -21.70 17.71 16.71
CA GLY A 168 -22.92 17.47 17.51
C GLY A 168 -23.41 16.02 17.31
N SER A 169 -23.15 15.03 18.16
CA SER A 169 -22.91 15.01 19.60
C SER A 169 -22.06 13.78 19.96
N THR A 170 -20.91 14.04 20.58
CA THR A 170 -20.17 13.21 21.55
C THR A 170 -19.85 11.76 21.15
N ALA A 171 -18.60 11.60 20.69
CA ALA A 171 -17.91 10.36 20.34
C ALA A 171 -16.45 10.63 19.87
N GLY A 172 -15.82 11.73 20.26
CA GLY A 172 -14.38 12.03 20.10
C GLY A 172 -13.40 11.11 20.83
N GLY A 173 -12.15 11.57 20.98
CA GLY A 173 -11.06 10.76 21.51
C GLY A 173 -11.24 10.39 22.99
N ALA A 174 -10.51 9.35 23.40
CA ALA A 174 -10.32 8.95 24.80
C ALA A 174 -9.84 10.17 25.62
N GLY A 175 -10.78 10.97 26.13
CA GLY A 175 -10.49 12.28 26.73
C GLY A 175 -11.58 13.36 26.59
N GLU A 176 -12.49 13.28 25.61
CA GLU A 176 -13.51 14.34 25.37
C GLU A 176 -14.95 14.00 25.80
N PHE A 177 -15.29 12.74 26.10
CA PHE A 177 -16.58 12.43 26.72
C PHE A 177 -16.49 12.53 28.24
N GLY A 178 -17.57 13.03 28.84
CA GLY A 178 -17.76 12.97 30.28
C GLY A 178 -18.00 11.54 30.78
N GLU A 179 -18.39 11.40 32.05
CA GLU A 179 -18.80 10.09 32.56
C GLU A 179 -19.97 9.54 31.73
N GLY A 180 -19.83 8.29 31.26
CA GLY A 180 -20.83 7.61 30.47
C GLY A 180 -22.19 7.52 31.18
N SER A 181 -23.27 7.43 30.41
CA SER A 181 -24.61 7.26 31.00
C SER A 181 -24.70 5.92 31.74
N PRO A 182 -25.39 5.83 32.90
CA PRO A 182 -25.56 4.55 33.59
C PRO A 182 -26.16 3.48 32.67
N LEU A 183 -25.58 2.27 32.69
CA LEU A 183 -26.08 1.14 31.90
C LEU A 183 -27.48 0.74 32.37
N ALA A 184 -28.47 0.85 31.48
CA ALA A 184 -29.86 0.49 31.77
C ALA A 184 -30.01 -1.02 31.93
N ASP A 185 -30.90 -1.48 32.83
CA ASP A 185 -31.20 -2.91 32.99
C ASP A 185 -31.67 -3.54 31.66
N GLY A 186 -31.18 -4.75 31.36
CA GLY A 186 -31.46 -5.47 30.12
C GLY A 186 -30.51 -5.14 28.95
N PHE A 187 -29.45 -4.37 29.17
CA PHE A 187 -28.43 -4.07 28.15
C PHE A 187 -27.02 -4.54 28.56
N ALA A 188 -26.18 -4.90 27.60
CA ALA A 188 -24.72 -4.91 27.77
C ALA A 188 -24.13 -3.66 27.12
N ARG A 189 -22.93 -3.24 27.53
CA ARG A 189 -22.18 -2.17 26.89
C ARG A 189 -20.86 -2.67 26.35
N VAL A 190 -20.60 -2.39 25.08
CA VAL A 190 -19.29 -2.59 24.45
C VAL A 190 -18.67 -1.21 24.27
N HIS A 191 -17.65 -0.91 25.06
CA HIS A 191 -16.82 0.27 24.96
C HIS A 191 -15.67 0.01 24.00
N TYR A 192 -15.30 0.98 23.19
CA TYR A 192 -14.29 0.83 22.16
C TYR A 192 -13.45 2.10 22.01
N THR A 193 -12.13 1.92 21.97
CA THR A 193 -11.20 3.03 21.80
C THR A 193 -10.19 2.77 20.69
N ARG A 194 -9.74 3.86 20.07
CA ARG A 194 -8.77 3.84 18.97
C ARG A 194 -7.64 4.85 19.25
N PRO A 195 -6.38 4.54 18.93
CA PRO A 195 -5.27 5.49 19.07
C PRO A 195 -5.45 6.77 18.25
N ASP A 196 -6.07 6.67 17.07
CA ASP A 196 -6.32 7.80 16.16
C ASP A 196 -7.57 8.62 16.53
N ALA A 197 -8.37 8.15 17.50
CA ALA A 197 -9.67 8.70 17.85
C ALA A 197 -10.65 8.84 16.66
N ASP A 198 -10.39 8.15 15.53
CA ASP A 198 -11.26 8.16 14.36
C ASP A 198 -12.29 7.03 14.46
N TYR A 199 -13.41 7.34 15.09
CA TYR A 199 -14.51 6.38 15.22
C TYR A 199 -15.41 6.33 13.98
N GLY A 200 -15.23 7.23 13.01
CA GLY A 200 -15.86 7.23 11.68
C GLY A 200 -17.26 6.62 11.58
N GLU A 201 -17.45 5.74 10.59
CA GLU A 201 -18.68 4.96 10.39
C GLU A 201 -18.66 3.60 11.11
N PHE A 202 -17.87 3.44 12.18
CA PHE A 202 -17.80 2.15 12.87
C PHE A 202 -19.18 1.73 13.41
N ARG A 203 -19.49 0.44 13.23
CA ARG A 203 -20.72 -0.22 13.65
C ARG A 203 -20.39 -1.43 14.53
N LEU A 204 -21.37 -1.83 15.34
CA LEU A 204 -21.31 -3.10 16.07
C LEU A 204 -22.27 -4.11 15.44
N HIS A 205 -21.73 -5.19 14.88
CA HIS A 205 -22.51 -6.35 14.48
C HIS A 205 -22.67 -7.28 15.68
N VAL A 206 -23.88 -7.73 15.99
CA VAL A 206 -24.19 -8.55 17.18
C VAL A 206 -25.06 -9.75 16.83
N TRP A 207 -24.88 -10.86 17.56
CA TRP A 207 -25.68 -12.08 17.42
C TRP A 207 -25.79 -12.86 18.75
N GLU A 208 -26.48 -14.01 18.73
CA GLU A 208 -26.78 -14.85 19.91
C GLU A 208 -27.80 -14.23 20.89
N ASP A 209 -27.48 -14.10 22.18
CA ASP A 209 -28.46 -13.77 23.24
C ASP A 209 -28.77 -12.26 23.32
N THR A 210 -28.89 -11.61 22.16
CA THR A 210 -29.26 -10.20 22.02
C THR A 210 -30.71 -10.05 21.53
N THR A 211 -31.37 -8.96 21.93
CA THR A 211 -32.68 -8.56 21.38
C THR A 211 -32.54 -7.74 20.09
N ASP A 212 -31.33 -7.30 19.75
CA ASP A 212 -31.06 -6.51 18.56
C ASP A 212 -31.01 -7.40 17.31
N SER A 213 -31.40 -6.82 16.18
CA SER A 213 -31.36 -7.50 14.89
C SER A 213 -30.71 -6.57 13.87
N VAL A 214 -29.54 -6.97 13.40
CA VAL A 214 -28.69 -6.22 12.48
C VAL A 214 -28.32 -7.04 11.25
N THR A 215 -27.91 -6.38 10.17
CA THR A 215 -27.23 -7.03 9.04
C THR A 215 -25.74 -6.69 9.09
N TRP A 216 -24.94 -7.32 8.23
CA TRP A 216 -23.52 -6.97 8.13
C TRP A 216 -23.34 -5.52 7.67
N GLU A 217 -24.09 -5.10 6.65
CA GLU A 217 -24.01 -3.75 6.09
C GLU A 217 -24.61 -2.67 6.99
N ASN A 218 -25.39 -3.07 8.00
CA ASN A 218 -26.14 -2.16 8.86
C ASN A 218 -26.15 -2.68 10.31
N GLY A 219 -24.99 -2.62 10.95
CA GLY A 219 -24.79 -2.88 12.39
C GLY A 219 -25.38 -1.78 13.27
N LEU A 220 -25.29 -1.96 14.60
CA LEU A 220 -25.72 -0.95 15.57
C LEU A 220 -24.90 0.33 15.42
N GLU A 221 -25.58 1.48 15.48
CA GLU A 221 -24.92 2.78 15.52
C GLU A 221 -24.32 3.03 16.91
N ILE A 222 -23.24 3.82 16.94
CA ILE A 222 -22.63 4.27 18.19
C ILE A 222 -23.72 4.91 19.07
N THR A 223 -23.82 4.45 20.31
CA THR A 223 -24.84 4.93 21.25
C THR A 223 -24.44 6.30 21.83
N ALA A 224 -23.20 6.42 22.30
CA ALA A 224 -22.54 7.64 22.75
C ALA A 224 -21.05 7.33 23.00
N GLY A 225 -20.36 8.16 23.79
CA GLY A 225 -19.04 7.80 24.34
C GLY A 225 -18.85 8.23 25.80
N ASP A 226 -17.72 7.80 26.36
CA ASP A 226 -17.25 8.11 27.71
C ASP A 226 -15.71 8.31 27.74
N SER A 227 -15.11 8.50 28.92
CA SER A 227 -13.67 8.79 29.03
C SER A 227 -12.75 7.74 28.38
N PHE A 228 -13.25 6.54 28.06
CA PHE A 228 -12.49 5.51 27.36
C PHE A 228 -12.57 5.64 25.83
N GLY A 229 -13.75 5.95 25.28
CA GLY A 229 -13.98 6.06 23.83
C GLY A 229 -15.47 6.05 23.49
N VAL A 230 -15.84 5.49 22.33
CA VAL A 230 -17.25 5.29 21.95
C VAL A 230 -17.80 4.01 22.58
N TYR A 231 -19.12 3.90 22.70
CA TYR A 231 -19.74 2.64 23.13
C TYR A 231 -21.07 2.36 22.42
N TRP A 232 -21.45 1.08 22.45
CA TRP A 232 -22.75 0.57 22.02
C TRP A 232 -23.48 -0.08 23.18
N ASP A 233 -24.74 0.28 23.39
CA ASP A 233 -25.65 -0.46 24.27
C ASP A 233 -26.36 -1.56 23.46
N VAL A 234 -26.11 -2.82 23.81
CA VAL A 234 -26.65 -4.02 23.18
C VAL A 234 -27.77 -4.58 24.05
N GLY A 235 -28.99 -4.67 23.54
CA GLY A 235 -30.12 -5.27 24.25
C GLY A 235 -29.91 -6.77 24.45
N LEU A 236 -30.20 -7.27 25.65
CA LEU A 236 -30.00 -8.65 26.07
C LEU A 236 -31.32 -9.40 26.19
N GLN A 237 -31.33 -10.66 25.80
CA GLN A 237 -32.46 -11.56 26.06
C GLN A 237 -32.56 -11.90 27.56
N GLU A 238 -33.74 -12.38 28.00
CA GLU A 238 -33.89 -12.93 29.34
C GLU A 238 -33.01 -14.19 29.48
N ASP A 239 -32.30 -14.31 30.61
CA ASP A 239 -31.35 -15.40 30.89
C ASP A 239 -30.16 -15.51 29.91
N TRP A 240 -29.72 -14.40 29.31
CA TRP A 240 -28.55 -14.37 28.42
C TRP A 240 -27.29 -15.02 29.04
N GLU A 241 -26.57 -15.81 28.25
CA GLU A 241 -25.28 -16.40 28.63
C GLU A 241 -24.14 -15.77 27.82
N GLN A 242 -24.39 -15.47 26.54
CA GLN A 242 -23.36 -14.97 25.63
C GLN A 242 -23.92 -14.09 24.51
N VAL A 243 -23.20 -13.02 24.19
CA VAL A 243 -23.42 -12.19 23.00
C VAL A 243 -22.15 -12.19 22.18
N GLY A 244 -22.25 -12.64 20.92
CA GLY A 244 -21.20 -12.46 19.95
C GLY A 244 -21.26 -11.06 19.35
N PHE A 245 -20.10 -10.44 19.14
CA PHE A 245 -20.01 -9.13 18.51
C PHE A 245 -18.75 -8.94 17.66
N ILE A 246 -18.83 -8.01 16.69
CA ILE A 246 -17.74 -7.55 15.84
C ILE A 246 -17.84 -6.03 15.73
N VAL A 247 -16.75 -5.31 16.01
CA VAL A 247 -16.62 -3.88 15.66
C VAL A 247 -16.08 -3.82 14.23
N HIS A 248 -16.73 -3.06 13.35
CA HIS A 248 -16.33 -3.00 11.93
C HIS A 248 -16.64 -1.66 11.25
N ARG A 249 -15.88 -1.34 10.20
CA ARG A 249 -16.10 -0.22 9.28
C ARG A 249 -16.15 -0.79 7.86
N GLY A 250 -17.34 -0.81 7.26
CA GLY A 250 -17.55 -1.58 6.03
C GLY A 250 -17.23 -3.07 6.26
N ASP A 251 -16.35 -3.63 5.43
CA ASP A 251 -15.88 -5.02 5.54
C ASP A 251 -14.67 -5.21 6.47
N GLU A 252 -14.08 -4.11 6.96
CA GLU A 252 -12.93 -4.15 7.86
C GLU A 252 -13.37 -4.42 9.29
N LYS A 253 -12.93 -5.55 9.83
CA LYS A 253 -13.11 -5.91 11.25
C LYS A 253 -11.98 -5.34 12.08
N ASP A 254 -12.31 -4.85 13.26
CA ASP A 254 -11.34 -4.43 14.27
C ASP A 254 -11.75 -5.03 15.61
N PRO A 255 -10.93 -5.87 16.27
CA PRO A 255 -9.52 -6.20 16.00
C PRO A 255 -9.29 -7.30 14.94
N GLY A 256 -10.34 -7.82 14.30
CA GLY A 256 -10.24 -8.88 13.29
C GLY A 256 -11.03 -10.14 13.64
N PRO A 257 -10.80 -10.80 14.79
CA PRO A 257 -11.57 -11.98 15.19
C PRO A 257 -12.99 -11.64 15.66
N ASP A 258 -13.83 -12.67 15.70
CA ASP A 258 -15.18 -12.59 16.29
C ASP A 258 -15.05 -12.65 17.83
N LEU A 259 -15.63 -11.67 18.52
CA LEU A 259 -15.53 -11.54 19.98
C LEU A 259 -16.81 -12.00 20.67
N PHE A 260 -16.70 -12.48 21.90
CA PHE A 260 -17.83 -13.02 22.67
C PHE A 260 -17.84 -12.47 24.09
N LEU A 261 -18.83 -11.65 24.40
CA LEU A 261 -19.13 -11.21 25.75
C LEU A 261 -19.93 -12.31 26.45
N THR A 262 -19.42 -12.83 27.56
CA THR A 262 -20.09 -13.87 28.37
C THR A 262 -20.50 -13.34 29.74
N ALA A 263 -21.68 -13.74 30.21
CA ALA A 263 -22.19 -13.33 31.52
C ALA A 263 -21.30 -13.83 32.67
N ALA A 264 -20.66 -15.00 32.50
CA ALA A 264 -19.84 -15.63 33.52
C ALA A 264 -18.47 -14.98 33.70
N ASP A 265 -17.82 -14.59 32.59
CA ASP A 265 -16.42 -14.13 32.62
C ASP A 265 -16.32 -12.60 32.59
N HIS A 266 -17.26 -11.93 31.93
CA HIS A 266 -17.16 -10.51 31.63
C HIS A 266 -18.23 -9.66 32.35
N GLY A 267 -19.39 -10.23 32.64
CA GLY A 267 -20.54 -9.44 33.10
C GLY A 267 -21.15 -8.64 31.95
N ARG A 268 -21.67 -7.45 32.20
CA ARG A 268 -22.46 -6.67 31.22
C ARG A 268 -21.67 -5.56 30.53
N GLU A 269 -20.38 -5.40 30.82
CA GLU A 269 -19.56 -4.36 30.21
C GLU A 269 -18.24 -4.96 29.70
N ALA A 270 -17.84 -4.53 28.51
CA ALA A 270 -16.60 -4.90 27.86
C ALA A 270 -15.88 -3.66 27.36
N TRP A 271 -14.56 -3.60 27.54
CA TRP A 271 -13.70 -2.55 27.00
C TRP A 271 -12.79 -3.15 25.94
N ILE A 272 -12.87 -2.61 24.72
CA ILE A 272 -12.19 -3.08 23.53
C ILE A 272 -11.22 -1.99 23.06
N VAL A 273 -10.00 -2.39 22.74
CA VAL A 273 -9.00 -1.50 22.17
C VAL A 273 -8.76 -1.94 20.73
N SER A 274 -8.77 -0.98 19.81
CA SER A 274 -8.43 -1.20 18.40
C SER A 274 -7.15 -2.01 18.25
N GLY A 275 -7.19 -3.04 17.41
CA GLY A 275 -6.09 -3.97 17.16
C GLY A 275 -5.86 -5.03 18.24
N SER A 276 -6.60 -5.02 19.37
CA SER A 276 -6.47 -6.00 20.46
C SER A 276 -7.70 -6.91 20.57
N ASP A 277 -7.52 -8.22 20.39
CA ASP A 277 -8.58 -9.24 20.55
C ASP A 277 -9.04 -9.47 22.00
N LYS A 278 -8.34 -8.88 22.97
CA LYS A 278 -8.66 -8.98 24.38
C LYS A 278 -9.89 -8.15 24.77
N ILE A 279 -10.86 -8.81 25.40
CA ILE A 279 -11.98 -8.17 26.09
C ILE A 279 -11.57 -7.83 27.52
N PHE A 280 -11.47 -6.55 27.84
CA PHE A 280 -11.24 -6.10 29.21
C PHE A 280 -12.57 -5.98 29.96
N THR A 281 -12.57 -6.27 31.27
CA THR A 281 -13.74 -6.20 32.16
C THR A 281 -13.74 -4.98 33.07
N GLU A 282 -12.75 -4.11 32.89
CA GLU A 282 -12.60 -2.78 33.46
C GLU A 282 -11.81 -1.90 32.47
N VAL A 283 -11.88 -0.58 32.61
CA VAL A 283 -11.13 0.36 31.76
C VAL A 283 -9.63 0.06 31.84
N PRO A 284 -8.97 -0.40 30.77
CA PRO A 284 -7.52 -0.61 30.79
C PRO A 284 -6.76 0.72 30.78
N ASP A 285 -5.55 0.73 31.33
CA ASP A 285 -4.65 1.88 31.22
C ASP A 285 -4.05 1.92 29.81
N LEU A 286 -4.55 2.83 28.96
CA LEU A 286 -4.13 2.95 27.57
C LEU A 286 -2.63 3.29 27.43
N ASN A 287 -2.03 3.94 28.42
CA ASN A 287 -0.60 4.24 28.42
C ASN A 287 0.28 3.00 28.61
N THR A 288 -0.34 1.87 28.99
CA THR A 288 0.35 0.59 29.16
C THR A 288 0.30 -0.30 27.92
N LEU A 289 -0.46 0.10 26.89
CA LEU A 289 -0.64 -0.66 25.66
C LEU A 289 0.47 -0.35 24.64
N PRO A 290 0.79 -1.28 23.71
CA PRO A 290 1.76 -1.02 22.66
C PRO A 290 1.25 -0.01 21.63
N GLU A 291 2.09 0.92 21.17
CA GLU A 291 1.73 1.89 20.12
C GLU A 291 1.95 1.35 18.68
N GLY A 292 2.70 0.25 18.53
CA GLY A 292 3.12 -0.25 17.23
C GLY A 292 2.05 -0.92 16.37
N ASP A 293 2.42 -1.23 15.12
CA ASP A 293 1.60 -1.95 14.15
C ASP A 293 2.47 -2.91 13.33
N ILE A 294 2.34 -4.20 13.62
CA ILE A 294 3.06 -5.27 12.89
C ILE A 294 2.42 -5.64 11.55
N GLY A 295 1.24 -5.11 11.23
CA GLY A 295 0.67 -5.14 9.88
C GLY A 295 1.41 -4.19 8.93
N LYS A 296 2.06 -3.15 9.47
CA LYS A 296 2.99 -2.28 8.72
C LYS A 296 4.39 -2.85 8.73
N ALA A 297 5.18 -2.51 7.71
CA ALA A 297 6.58 -2.91 7.57
C ALA A 297 7.51 -1.69 7.52
N GLN A 298 7.66 -1.01 8.65
CA GLN A 298 8.38 0.26 8.77
C GLN A 298 9.87 0.08 9.12
N ALA A 299 10.28 -1.13 9.49
CA ALA A 299 11.68 -1.47 9.66
C ALA A 299 12.24 -2.12 8.38
N HIS A 300 13.54 -1.98 8.16
CA HIS A 300 14.25 -2.58 7.03
C HIS A 300 15.37 -3.48 7.54
N TRP A 301 15.57 -4.63 6.90
CA TRP A 301 16.75 -5.47 7.13
C TRP A 301 17.65 -5.42 5.89
N PRO A 302 18.50 -4.38 5.75
CA PRO A 302 19.21 -4.14 4.50
C PRO A 302 20.49 -4.98 4.33
N VAL A 303 21.09 -5.48 5.41
CA VAL A 303 22.34 -6.27 5.43
C VAL A 303 22.32 -7.26 6.60
N SER A 304 23.04 -8.39 6.50
CA SER A 304 23.00 -9.44 7.53
C SER A 304 23.35 -8.96 8.95
N GLU A 305 24.22 -7.95 9.07
CA GLU A 305 24.73 -7.45 10.35
C GLU A 305 23.86 -6.37 11.02
N ALA A 306 22.91 -5.75 10.30
CA ALA A 306 22.13 -4.65 10.86
C ALA A 306 20.75 -4.48 10.23
N LEU A 307 19.77 -4.13 11.07
CA LEU A 307 18.47 -3.59 10.70
C LEU A 307 18.54 -2.06 10.68
N ALA A 308 17.60 -1.42 10.01
CA ALA A 308 17.41 0.02 9.96
C ALA A 308 15.96 0.36 10.34
N TRP A 309 15.75 1.18 11.36
CA TRP A 309 14.41 1.55 11.83
C TRP A 309 14.39 2.95 12.44
N ALA A 310 13.28 3.66 12.28
CA ALA A 310 13.00 4.89 13.01
C ALA A 310 12.50 4.50 14.41
N VAL A 311 13.43 4.35 15.34
CA VAL A 311 13.13 3.93 16.71
C VAL A 311 12.43 5.05 17.49
N PRO A 312 11.57 4.73 18.48
CA PRO A 312 10.98 5.73 19.36
C PRO A 312 12.05 6.44 20.21
N ASP A 313 11.76 7.69 20.59
CA ASP A 313 12.63 8.46 21.47
C ASP A 313 12.73 7.83 22.88
N GLY A 314 13.92 7.87 23.47
CA GLY A 314 14.19 7.40 24.84
C GLY A 314 15.03 6.13 24.91
N ASP A 315 15.30 5.68 26.13
CA ASP A 315 16.03 4.44 26.38
C ASP A 315 15.09 3.24 26.18
N ALA A 316 15.48 2.31 25.30
CA ALA A 316 14.72 1.10 25.02
C ALA A 316 15.64 -0.10 24.73
N GLU A 317 15.16 -1.29 25.08
CA GLU A 317 15.69 -2.56 24.59
C GLU A 317 15.05 -2.87 23.24
N TYR A 318 15.87 -3.26 22.26
CA TYR A 318 15.38 -3.61 20.92
C TYR A 318 15.42 -5.12 20.72
N ARG A 319 14.34 -5.67 20.16
CA ARG A 319 14.23 -7.12 19.92
C ARG A 319 13.74 -7.39 18.51
N LEU A 320 14.36 -8.35 17.83
CA LEU A 320 13.82 -8.96 16.61
C LEU A 320 13.07 -10.23 17.00
N TYR A 321 11.75 -10.19 16.88
CA TYR A 321 10.87 -11.32 17.08
C TYR A 321 10.70 -12.11 15.79
N HIS A 322 10.53 -13.43 15.94
CA HIS A 322 10.28 -14.34 14.84
C HIS A 322 9.28 -15.43 15.20
N SER A 323 8.41 -15.77 14.25
CA SER A 323 7.55 -16.94 14.32
C SER A 323 7.68 -17.80 13.07
N PRO A 324 8.02 -19.09 13.21
CA PRO A 324 7.94 -20.01 12.10
C PRO A 324 6.51 -20.16 11.56
N ASN A 325 5.43 -19.96 12.29
CA ASN A 325 4.10 -20.29 11.72
C ASN A 325 3.22 -19.08 11.43
N GLY A 326 3.76 -17.86 11.57
CA GLY A 326 2.96 -16.66 11.39
C GLY A 326 2.08 -16.36 12.61
N SER A 327 2.59 -16.67 13.81
CA SER A 327 1.84 -16.51 15.06
C SER A 327 2.26 -15.27 15.86
N LEU A 328 3.08 -14.37 15.30
CA LEU A 328 3.36 -13.11 15.98
C LEU A 328 2.11 -12.25 15.96
N GLU A 329 1.79 -11.75 17.14
CA GLU A 329 0.67 -10.86 17.39
C GLU A 329 1.13 -9.78 18.34
N LEU A 330 0.68 -8.55 18.10
CA LEU A 330 0.89 -7.45 19.02
C LEU A 330 -0.37 -7.32 19.88
N THR A 331 -0.27 -7.66 21.16
CA THR A 331 -1.38 -7.56 22.12
C THR A 331 -1.10 -6.47 23.13
N ALA A 332 -2.08 -6.16 23.98
CA ALA A 332 -1.92 -5.26 25.12
C ALA A 332 -0.70 -5.58 26.02
N GLU A 333 -0.30 -6.86 26.09
CA GLU A 333 0.85 -7.32 26.88
C GLU A 333 2.18 -7.24 26.12
N GLY A 334 2.16 -6.77 24.88
CA GLY A 334 3.32 -6.68 23.98
C GLY A 334 3.28 -7.71 22.86
N LEU A 335 4.43 -7.99 22.26
CA LEU A 335 4.53 -8.95 21.17
C LEU A 335 4.57 -10.39 21.70
N VAL A 336 3.63 -11.22 21.26
CA VAL A 336 3.47 -12.62 21.69
C VAL A 336 3.60 -13.60 20.52
N GLY A 337 3.59 -14.90 20.82
CA GLY A 337 3.48 -15.96 19.81
C GLY A 337 4.76 -16.26 19.02
N GLY A 338 5.92 -15.80 19.48
CA GLY A 338 7.22 -16.15 18.90
C GLY A 338 8.36 -16.04 19.91
N ASP A 339 9.56 -16.35 19.42
CA ASP A 339 10.81 -16.12 20.14
C ASP A 339 11.45 -14.81 19.64
N PHE A 340 12.47 -14.33 20.35
CA PHE A 340 13.19 -13.13 19.93
C PHE A 340 14.70 -13.26 20.10
N ILE A 341 15.42 -12.40 19.38
CA ILE A 341 16.83 -12.08 19.63
C ILE A 341 16.94 -10.61 20.02
N GLU A 342 17.84 -10.31 20.95
CA GLU A 342 18.18 -8.95 21.35
C GLU A 342 19.00 -8.26 20.25
N LEU A 343 18.71 -6.99 20.01
CA LEU A 343 19.44 -6.11 19.11
C LEU A 343 20.04 -4.96 19.92
N THR A 344 21.15 -4.39 19.44
CA THR A 344 21.76 -3.21 20.06
C THR A 344 21.90 -2.09 19.06
N ILE A 345 21.73 -0.84 19.48
CA ILE A 345 22.05 0.31 18.63
C ILE A 345 23.52 0.25 18.21
N ASP A 346 23.78 0.39 16.90
CA ASP A 346 25.11 0.63 16.36
C ASP A 346 25.31 2.13 16.14
N ASP A 347 26.04 2.77 17.06
CA ASP A 347 26.34 4.21 17.01
C ASP A 347 27.15 4.63 15.77
N SER A 348 27.74 3.67 15.05
CA SER A 348 28.43 3.95 13.78
C SER A 348 27.48 4.06 12.58
N GLY A 349 26.20 3.70 12.77
CA GLY A 349 25.17 3.70 11.74
C GLY A 349 25.29 2.52 10.79
N LEU A 350 24.51 2.56 9.69
CA LEU A 350 24.59 1.52 8.67
C LEU A 350 25.94 1.55 7.92
N PRO A 351 26.45 0.38 7.48
CA PRO A 351 27.68 0.32 6.68
C PRO A 351 27.60 1.21 5.43
N VAL A 352 28.73 1.84 5.06
CA VAL A 352 28.79 2.78 3.92
C VAL A 352 28.27 2.14 2.62
N GLY A 353 28.63 0.89 2.34
CA GLY A 353 28.14 0.18 1.14
C GLY A 353 26.63 -0.05 1.14
N THR A 354 26.04 -0.21 2.33
CA THR A 354 24.59 -0.32 2.52
C THR A 354 23.90 1.01 2.22
N ILE A 355 24.44 2.13 2.70
CA ILE A 355 23.92 3.48 2.39
C ILE A 355 24.09 3.84 0.91
N GLU A 356 25.20 3.47 0.27
CA GLU A 356 25.37 3.67 -1.18
C GLU A 356 24.30 2.92 -1.99
N LYS A 357 23.90 1.72 -1.54
CA LYS A 357 22.82 0.94 -2.17
C LYS A 357 21.43 1.46 -1.81
N PHE A 358 21.24 1.91 -0.56
CA PHE A 358 19.96 2.33 0.01
C PHE A 358 20.07 3.71 0.66
N PRO A 359 20.27 4.80 -0.11
CA PRO A 359 20.56 6.13 0.45
C PRO A 359 19.40 6.74 1.24
N HIS A 360 18.17 6.26 1.01
CA HIS A 360 16.97 6.69 1.73
C HIS A 360 16.90 6.16 3.17
N LEU A 361 17.78 5.23 3.57
CA LEU A 361 17.82 4.67 4.93
C LEU A 361 18.84 5.37 5.84
N VAL A 362 19.51 6.43 5.36
CA VAL A 362 20.66 7.05 6.05
C VAL A 362 20.32 7.66 7.41
N ASP A 363 19.10 8.17 7.58
CA ASP A 363 18.66 8.82 8.81
C ASP A 363 18.01 7.84 9.81
N LEU A 364 17.93 6.55 9.46
CA LEU A 364 17.38 5.52 10.34
C LEU A 364 18.44 5.01 11.32
N THR A 365 17.98 4.58 12.50
CA THR A 365 18.85 3.96 13.50
C THR A 365 19.25 2.57 13.05
N ALA A 366 20.56 2.29 13.11
CA ALA A 366 21.10 0.96 12.86
C ALA A 366 20.98 0.11 14.12
N LEU A 367 20.31 -1.04 14.00
CA LEU A 367 20.17 -2.03 15.07
C LEU A 367 20.99 -3.26 14.70
N ALA A 368 22.09 -3.48 15.40
CA ALA A 368 23.03 -4.58 15.15
C ALA A 368 22.39 -5.94 15.46
N VAL A 369 22.58 -6.87 14.54
CA VAL A 369 22.20 -8.28 14.69
C VAL A 369 23.38 -9.03 15.32
N PRO A 370 23.16 -9.83 16.39
CA PRO A 370 24.24 -10.58 17.02
C PRO A 370 24.97 -11.53 16.08
N ASP A 371 26.29 -11.61 16.24
CA ASP A 371 27.13 -12.57 15.52
C ASP A 371 26.65 -14.02 15.75
N GLY A 372 26.59 -14.80 14.66
CA GLY A 372 26.20 -16.21 14.72
C GLY A 372 24.68 -16.47 14.73
N THR A 373 23.85 -15.42 14.60
CA THR A 373 22.40 -15.55 14.39
C THR A 373 22.11 -16.41 13.15
N ASP A 374 21.18 -17.37 13.26
CA ASP A 374 20.74 -18.20 12.14
C ASP A 374 19.71 -17.46 11.27
N ILE A 375 20.21 -16.45 10.54
CA ILE A 375 19.41 -15.59 9.65
C ILE A 375 18.66 -16.43 8.60
N ASP A 376 19.26 -17.52 8.13
CA ASP A 376 18.64 -18.36 7.10
C ASP A 376 17.33 -18.98 7.58
N THR A 377 17.26 -19.42 8.83
CA THR A 377 16.03 -19.92 9.45
C THR A 377 15.02 -18.80 9.68
N LEU A 378 15.45 -17.65 10.20
CA LEU A 378 14.60 -16.49 10.48
C LEU A 378 13.84 -16.01 9.23
N LEU A 379 14.55 -15.89 8.09
CA LEU A 379 13.99 -15.41 6.82
C LEU A 379 12.95 -16.34 6.18
N THR A 380 12.67 -17.51 6.76
CA THR A 380 11.60 -18.42 6.28
C THR A 380 10.28 -18.24 7.03
N GLY A 381 10.22 -17.39 8.05
CA GLY A 381 9.05 -17.15 8.90
C GLY A 381 8.60 -15.68 8.92
N GLN A 382 7.69 -15.38 9.84
CA GLN A 382 7.26 -14.03 10.16
C GLN A 382 8.30 -13.34 11.03
N LEU A 383 8.51 -12.05 10.81
CA LEU A 383 9.48 -11.23 11.53
C LEU A 383 8.84 -9.90 11.94
N ALA A 384 9.10 -9.46 13.16
CA ALA A 384 8.76 -8.12 13.64
C ALA A 384 9.88 -7.60 14.53
N VAL A 385 10.14 -6.29 14.52
CA VAL A 385 11.02 -5.64 15.49
C VAL A 385 10.16 -4.93 16.54
N ALA A 386 10.63 -4.86 17.77
CA ALA A 386 9.99 -4.08 18.83
C ALA A 386 11.02 -3.31 19.65
N ALA A 387 10.63 -2.13 20.12
CA ALA A 387 11.30 -1.33 21.13
C ALA A 387 10.57 -1.52 22.47
N ILE A 388 11.31 -1.75 23.55
CA ILE A 388 10.76 -2.15 24.84
C ILE A 388 11.34 -1.27 25.94
N ALA A 389 10.49 -0.66 26.75
CA ALA A 389 10.91 0.17 27.87
C ALA A 389 11.49 -0.67 29.01
N ASP A 390 12.18 -0.01 29.94
CA ASP A 390 12.78 -0.62 31.14
C ASP A 390 11.76 -1.36 32.04
N ASP A 391 10.49 -0.97 31.99
CA ASP A 391 9.39 -1.60 32.73
C ASP A 391 8.78 -2.81 32.01
N GLY A 392 9.29 -3.15 30.81
CA GLY A 392 8.87 -4.28 29.99
C GLY A 392 7.75 -3.97 29.00
N ARG A 393 7.24 -2.73 28.96
CA ARG A 393 6.20 -2.31 28.01
C ARG A 393 6.78 -2.16 26.60
N VAL A 394 6.03 -2.62 25.59
CA VAL A 394 6.38 -2.36 24.19
C VAL A 394 6.06 -0.91 23.86
N LEU A 395 7.08 -0.15 23.44
CA LEU A 395 6.96 1.24 23.02
C LEU A 395 6.50 1.34 21.57
N ASP A 396 7.07 0.53 20.70
CA ASP A 396 6.70 0.44 19.28
C ASP A 396 7.06 -0.95 18.75
N ALA A 397 6.37 -1.42 17.71
CA ALA A 397 6.65 -2.66 17.02
C ALA A 397 6.18 -2.60 15.56
N THR A 398 6.94 -3.19 14.64
CA THR A 398 6.60 -3.21 13.21
C THR A 398 7.21 -4.42 12.50
N SER A 399 6.62 -4.85 11.38
CA SER A 399 7.22 -5.86 10.50
C SER A 399 8.43 -5.30 9.74
N LEU A 400 9.17 -6.19 9.06
CA LEU A 400 10.40 -5.83 8.34
C LEU A 400 10.27 -5.96 6.83
N GLN A 401 10.89 -5.03 6.11
CA GLN A 401 11.24 -5.17 4.70
C GLN A 401 12.59 -5.89 4.56
N ILE A 402 12.58 -7.08 3.95
CA ILE A 402 13.75 -7.96 3.85
C ILE A 402 14.49 -8.03 2.49
N PRO A 403 14.17 -7.30 1.39
CA PRO A 403 14.91 -7.46 0.14
C PRO A 403 16.43 -7.28 0.25
N GLY A 404 16.91 -6.38 1.12
CA GLY A 404 18.34 -6.11 1.27
C GLY A 404 19.12 -7.29 1.86
N VAL A 405 18.68 -7.83 3.00
CA VAL A 405 19.31 -9.02 3.61
C VAL A 405 19.17 -10.26 2.73
N ILE A 406 18.08 -10.36 1.95
CA ILE A 406 17.94 -11.43 0.96
C ILE A 406 19.03 -11.32 -0.11
N ASP A 407 19.30 -10.13 -0.65
CA ASP A 407 20.38 -9.92 -1.61
C ASP A 407 21.76 -10.21 -1.00
N ASP A 408 22.03 -9.69 0.19
CA ASP A 408 23.29 -9.86 0.90
C ASP A 408 23.60 -11.33 1.17
N ARG A 409 22.59 -12.11 1.57
CA ARG A 409 22.78 -13.51 1.97
C ARG A 409 22.60 -14.52 0.84
N TYR A 410 21.77 -14.22 -0.15
CA TYR A 410 21.35 -15.20 -1.17
C TYR A 410 21.63 -14.75 -2.60
N GLY A 411 22.26 -13.61 -2.81
CA GLY A 411 22.70 -13.14 -4.12
C GLY A 411 23.42 -14.24 -4.89
N SER A 412 22.92 -14.54 -6.10
CA SER A 412 23.39 -15.67 -6.90
C SER A 412 23.39 -15.32 -8.39
N THR A 413 24.37 -15.88 -9.10
CA THR A 413 24.44 -15.84 -10.57
C THR A 413 24.16 -17.22 -11.19
N ALA A 414 23.59 -18.15 -10.41
CA ALA A 414 23.22 -19.45 -10.91
C ALA A 414 22.20 -19.31 -12.06
N PRO A 415 22.27 -20.14 -13.11
CA PRO A 415 21.26 -20.12 -14.16
C PRO A 415 19.90 -20.54 -13.59
N LEU A 416 18.87 -19.78 -13.93
CA LEU A 416 17.47 -20.02 -13.51
C LEU A 416 16.63 -20.46 -14.71
N GLY A 417 15.45 -21.01 -14.43
CA GLY A 417 14.56 -21.61 -15.41
C GLY A 417 14.97 -23.02 -15.82
N VAL A 418 14.66 -23.36 -17.07
CA VAL A 418 15.00 -24.65 -17.67
C VAL A 418 16.35 -24.56 -18.37
N THR A 419 17.30 -25.38 -17.94
CA THR A 419 18.57 -25.59 -18.65
C THR A 419 18.69 -27.03 -19.12
N LEU A 420 19.33 -27.25 -20.26
CA LEU A 420 19.54 -28.60 -20.80
C LEU A 420 21.03 -28.96 -20.84
N SER A 421 21.33 -30.18 -20.40
CA SER A 421 22.64 -30.83 -20.61
C SER A 421 22.43 -32.01 -21.54
N GLY A 422 22.67 -31.81 -22.84
CA GLY A 422 22.16 -32.72 -23.86
C GLY A 422 20.63 -32.67 -23.86
N SER A 423 19.96 -33.82 -23.78
CA SER A 423 18.48 -33.85 -23.70
C SER A 423 17.94 -33.82 -22.26
N THR A 424 18.78 -33.77 -21.23
CA THR A 424 18.33 -33.82 -19.83
C THR A 424 18.07 -32.41 -19.28
N PRO A 425 16.82 -32.05 -18.94
CA PRO A 425 16.52 -30.75 -18.36
C PRO A 425 16.86 -30.71 -16.86
N THR A 426 17.28 -29.53 -16.40
CA THR A 426 17.38 -29.17 -14.98
C THR A 426 16.55 -27.91 -14.78
N LEU A 427 15.59 -27.98 -13.86
CA LEU A 427 14.69 -26.88 -13.54
C LEU A 427 15.16 -26.21 -12.26
N THR A 428 15.31 -24.89 -12.32
CA THR A 428 15.98 -24.14 -11.25
C THR A 428 15.22 -22.85 -10.96
N VAL A 429 14.84 -22.62 -9.70
CA VAL A 429 14.10 -21.43 -9.26
C VAL A 429 14.73 -20.84 -8.00
N TRP A 430 14.82 -19.51 -7.93
CA TRP A 430 15.30 -18.82 -6.74
C TRP A 430 14.12 -18.51 -5.81
N ALA A 431 14.14 -19.11 -4.62
CA ALA A 431 13.09 -18.96 -3.62
C ALA A 431 13.71 -19.05 -2.21
N PRO A 432 14.50 -18.05 -1.80
CA PRO A 432 15.33 -18.13 -0.59
C PRO A 432 14.52 -18.22 0.70
N THR A 433 13.34 -17.59 0.76
CA THR A 433 12.44 -17.61 1.91
C THR A 433 11.51 -18.83 1.94
N ALA A 434 11.48 -19.63 0.85
CA ALA A 434 10.67 -20.82 0.80
C ALA A 434 11.20 -21.87 1.78
N ARG A 435 10.28 -22.57 2.41
CA ARG A 435 10.56 -23.72 3.31
C ARG A 435 10.72 -24.99 2.53
N ASN A 436 9.93 -25.12 1.48
CA ASN A 436 9.90 -26.28 0.63
C ASN A 436 9.46 -25.89 -0.77
N VAL A 437 10.07 -26.51 -1.78
CA VAL A 437 9.66 -26.39 -3.17
C VAL A 437 9.53 -27.79 -3.78
N ARG A 438 8.39 -28.04 -4.42
CA ARG A 438 8.14 -29.26 -5.19
C ARG A 438 7.84 -28.89 -6.64
N LEU A 439 8.42 -29.65 -7.57
CA LEU A 439 8.13 -29.53 -8.99
C LEU A 439 6.97 -30.46 -9.35
N HIS A 440 5.90 -29.90 -9.90
CA HIS A 440 4.74 -30.65 -10.38
C HIS A 440 4.80 -30.72 -11.90
N VAL A 441 4.96 -31.92 -12.46
CA VAL A 441 5.09 -32.16 -13.91
C VAL A 441 3.81 -32.77 -14.47
N PHE A 442 3.39 -32.27 -15.63
CA PHE A 442 2.15 -32.63 -16.32
C PHE A 442 2.45 -33.06 -17.76
N ASN A 443 1.79 -34.10 -18.23
CA ASN A 443 1.90 -34.58 -19.60
C ASN A 443 1.24 -33.63 -20.62
N THR A 444 0.25 -32.84 -20.20
CA THR A 444 -0.50 -31.91 -21.06
C THR A 444 -0.72 -30.56 -20.37
N GLY A 445 -0.83 -29.49 -21.17
CA GLY A 445 -1.08 -28.13 -20.65
C GLY A 445 -2.44 -28.00 -19.95
N SER A 446 -3.44 -28.76 -20.40
CA SER A 446 -4.79 -28.81 -19.82
C SER A 446 -4.95 -29.77 -18.64
N GLY A 447 -3.90 -30.50 -18.25
CA GLY A 447 -3.95 -31.43 -17.13
C GLY A 447 -4.27 -30.69 -15.81
N THR A 448 -5.22 -31.21 -15.04
CA THR A 448 -5.61 -30.64 -13.73
C THR A 448 -4.89 -31.29 -12.56
N ARG A 449 -4.22 -32.42 -12.78
CA ARG A 449 -3.43 -33.15 -11.77
C ARG A 449 -2.04 -33.44 -12.31
N ALA A 450 -1.03 -33.27 -11.46
CA ALA A 450 0.35 -33.61 -11.80
C ALA A 450 0.49 -35.12 -12.02
N ASP A 451 1.18 -35.50 -13.09
CA ASP A 451 1.56 -36.89 -13.38
C ASP A 451 2.77 -37.32 -12.56
N LEU A 452 3.61 -36.36 -12.15
CA LEU A 452 4.80 -36.57 -11.34
C LEU A 452 5.01 -35.36 -10.42
N ILE A 453 5.37 -35.62 -9.15
CA ILE A 453 5.77 -34.61 -8.18
C ILE A 453 7.18 -34.94 -7.71
N VAL A 454 8.08 -33.96 -7.81
CA VAL A 454 9.50 -34.13 -7.50
C VAL A 454 9.91 -33.12 -6.42
N PRO A 455 10.43 -33.55 -5.26
CA PRO A 455 11.01 -32.62 -4.29
C PRO A 455 12.26 -31.97 -4.91
N MET A 456 12.45 -30.67 -4.66
CA MET A 456 13.61 -29.93 -5.16
C MET A 456 14.69 -29.83 -4.09
N ASP A 457 15.96 -29.79 -4.51
CA ASP A 457 17.11 -29.62 -3.63
C ASP A 457 17.45 -28.13 -3.48
N ARG A 458 17.51 -27.64 -2.23
CA ARG A 458 17.89 -26.25 -1.90
C ARG A 458 19.41 -26.11 -1.77
N SER A 459 19.97 -25.09 -2.40
CA SER A 459 21.36 -24.65 -2.24
C SER A 459 21.53 -23.64 -1.10
N GLN A 460 22.77 -23.28 -0.78
CA GLN A 460 23.06 -22.26 0.23
C GLN A 460 22.57 -20.86 -0.18
N GLN A 461 22.53 -20.56 -1.48
CA GLN A 461 22.05 -19.30 -2.04
C GLN A 461 20.51 -19.26 -2.21
N GLY A 462 19.76 -20.18 -1.60
CA GLY A 462 18.30 -20.20 -1.70
C GLY A 462 17.75 -20.59 -3.08
N VAL A 463 18.61 -21.11 -3.96
CA VAL A 463 18.21 -21.67 -5.26
C VAL A 463 17.77 -23.11 -5.07
N TRP A 464 16.58 -23.44 -5.60
CA TRP A 464 16.01 -24.78 -5.62
C TRP A 464 16.18 -25.40 -6.99
N SER A 465 16.58 -26.67 -7.06
CA SER A 465 16.79 -27.36 -8.33
C SER A 465 16.22 -28.78 -8.36
N ALA A 466 15.76 -29.21 -9.53
CA ALA A 466 15.39 -30.59 -9.80
C ALA A 466 15.95 -31.00 -11.17
N ARG A 467 16.74 -32.08 -11.16
CA ARG A 467 17.21 -32.71 -12.40
C ARG A 467 16.15 -33.67 -12.92
N GLY A 468 15.70 -33.44 -14.16
CA GLY A 468 14.69 -34.24 -14.82
C GLY A 468 15.26 -35.40 -15.64
N GLU A 469 14.39 -35.97 -16.47
CA GLU A 469 14.73 -36.96 -17.48
C GLU A 469 14.56 -36.38 -18.89
N ALA A 470 15.21 -36.99 -19.88
CA ALA A 470 15.07 -36.54 -21.27
C ALA A 470 13.62 -36.59 -21.79
N SER A 471 12.80 -37.47 -21.21
CA SER A 471 11.37 -37.59 -21.53
C SER A 471 10.52 -36.41 -21.06
N TRP A 472 11.09 -35.48 -20.27
CA TRP A 472 10.38 -34.32 -19.76
C TRP A 472 10.31 -33.16 -20.76
N VAL A 473 11.17 -33.14 -21.78
CA VAL A 473 11.07 -32.12 -22.84
C VAL A 473 9.69 -32.20 -23.50
N GLY A 474 9.03 -31.06 -23.63
CA GLY A 474 7.65 -30.90 -24.11
C GLY A 474 6.57 -31.01 -23.02
N LYS A 475 6.90 -31.50 -21.82
CA LYS A 475 5.97 -31.54 -20.68
C LYS A 475 5.77 -30.16 -20.06
N TYR A 476 4.70 -30.04 -19.28
CA TYR A 476 4.33 -28.82 -18.58
C TYR A 476 4.65 -28.94 -17.10
N TYR A 477 4.81 -27.81 -16.41
CA TYR A 477 5.11 -27.81 -14.98
C TYR A 477 4.63 -26.56 -14.26
N LEU A 478 4.55 -26.71 -12.94
CA LEU A 478 4.37 -25.65 -11.95
C LEU A 478 5.30 -25.94 -10.77
N TYR A 479 5.71 -24.89 -10.07
CA TYR A 479 6.33 -25.01 -8.76
C TYR A 479 5.23 -24.93 -7.70
N GLU A 480 5.21 -25.89 -6.78
CA GLU A 480 4.52 -25.74 -5.52
C GLU A 480 5.51 -25.18 -4.49
N VAL A 481 5.25 -23.97 -4.01
CA VAL A 481 6.13 -23.22 -3.10
C VAL A 481 5.43 -23.08 -1.75
N GLU A 482 6.02 -23.67 -0.70
CA GLU A 482 5.60 -23.48 0.69
C GLU A 482 6.41 -22.34 1.31
N VAL A 483 5.74 -21.24 1.66
CA VAL A 483 6.39 -19.98 2.06
C VAL A 483 5.50 -19.18 3.00
N PHE A 484 6.11 -18.43 3.92
CA PHE A 484 5.37 -17.41 4.68
C PHE A 484 5.02 -16.24 3.76
N ALA A 485 3.74 -15.90 3.67
CA ALA A 485 3.26 -14.78 2.87
C ALA A 485 2.81 -13.64 3.80
N PRO A 486 3.56 -12.51 3.86
CA PRO A 486 3.23 -11.39 4.75
C PRO A 486 1.80 -10.86 4.55
N THR A 487 1.32 -10.81 3.31
CA THR A 487 -0.04 -10.31 2.98
C THR A 487 -1.18 -11.18 3.51
N VAL A 488 -0.90 -12.41 3.93
CA VAL A 488 -1.90 -13.36 4.49
C VAL A 488 -1.54 -13.74 5.94
N GLY A 489 -0.45 -13.18 6.48
CA GLY A 489 0.01 -13.46 7.85
C GLY A 489 0.30 -14.93 8.16
N SER A 490 0.48 -15.79 7.15
CA SER A 490 0.58 -17.24 7.37
C SER A 490 1.43 -17.96 6.32
N VAL A 491 1.78 -19.22 6.62
CA VAL A 491 2.47 -20.10 5.68
C VAL A 491 1.47 -20.68 4.69
N VAL A 492 1.67 -20.39 3.41
CA VAL A 492 0.80 -20.82 2.31
C VAL A 492 1.53 -21.76 1.37
N ARG A 493 0.77 -22.50 0.56
CA ARG A 493 1.28 -23.30 -0.56
C ARG A 493 0.73 -22.76 -1.87
N ASN A 494 1.61 -22.15 -2.66
CA ASN A 494 1.25 -21.56 -3.94
C ASN A 494 1.66 -22.46 -5.08
N MET A 495 0.79 -22.59 -6.08
CA MET A 495 1.14 -23.17 -7.37
C MET A 495 1.47 -22.03 -8.33
N VAL A 496 2.73 -21.93 -8.74
CA VAL A 496 3.22 -20.82 -9.55
C VAL A 496 3.90 -21.31 -10.83
N THR A 497 3.76 -20.54 -11.90
CA THR A 497 4.59 -20.69 -13.09
C THR A 497 6.02 -20.26 -12.82
N ASP A 498 6.92 -20.67 -13.69
CA ASP A 498 8.32 -20.27 -13.64
C ASP A 498 8.47 -18.82 -14.14
N PRO A 499 9.05 -17.90 -13.36
CA PRO A 499 9.36 -16.55 -13.85
C PRO A 499 10.35 -16.54 -15.02
N TYR A 500 11.10 -17.62 -15.23
CA TYR A 500 12.00 -17.83 -16.36
C TYR A 500 11.38 -18.73 -17.44
N SER A 501 10.04 -18.80 -17.51
CA SER A 501 9.33 -19.54 -18.56
C SER A 501 9.71 -19.04 -19.96
N VAL A 502 9.97 -19.97 -20.86
CA VAL A 502 10.23 -19.71 -22.29
C VAL A 502 9.15 -20.27 -23.21
N SER A 503 8.20 -21.03 -22.66
CA SER A 503 6.99 -21.50 -23.32
C SER A 503 5.93 -21.81 -22.26
N LEU A 504 4.66 -21.72 -22.64
CA LEU A 504 3.51 -21.75 -21.73
C LEU A 504 2.36 -22.57 -22.30
N ALA A 505 1.55 -23.13 -21.41
CA ALA A 505 0.20 -23.57 -21.76
C ALA A 505 -0.70 -22.36 -22.06
N THR A 506 -1.82 -22.60 -22.76
CA THR A 506 -2.83 -21.56 -23.01
C THR A 506 -3.23 -20.83 -21.73
N ASN A 507 -3.33 -19.49 -21.82
CA ASN A 507 -3.65 -18.62 -20.69
C ASN A 507 -2.66 -18.74 -19.52
N SER A 508 -1.40 -19.04 -19.85
CA SER A 508 -0.26 -19.03 -18.93
C SER A 508 -0.43 -19.92 -17.70
N GLN A 509 -1.30 -20.92 -17.79
CA GLN A 509 -1.68 -21.74 -16.63
C GLN A 509 -0.54 -22.66 -16.15
N LYS A 510 0.45 -22.93 -17.01
CA LYS A 510 1.62 -23.79 -16.73
C LYS A 510 2.78 -23.37 -17.60
N SER A 511 3.99 -23.49 -17.06
CA SER A 511 5.24 -23.40 -17.82
C SER A 511 5.44 -24.68 -18.63
N GLN A 512 6.21 -24.61 -19.71
CA GLN A 512 6.57 -25.76 -20.53
C GLN A 512 8.08 -25.94 -20.60
N ILE A 513 8.53 -27.17 -20.42
CA ILE A 513 9.93 -27.57 -20.55
C ILE A 513 10.25 -27.64 -22.03
N ILE A 514 11.02 -26.69 -22.55
CA ILE A 514 11.40 -26.68 -23.97
C ILE A 514 12.84 -26.22 -24.16
N ASP A 515 13.46 -26.70 -25.24
CA ASP A 515 14.77 -26.27 -25.71
C ASP A 515 14.57 -25.30 -26.87
N LEU A 516 14.78 -24.00 -26.65
CA LEU A 516 14.67 -23.00 -27.71
C LEU A 516 15.73 -23.17 -28.82
N THR A 517 16.74 -24.01 -28.61
CA THR A 517 17.74 -24.34 -29.64
C THR A 517 17.31 -25.51 -30.52
N ASP A 518 16.16 -26.13 -30.26
CA ASP A 518 15.60 -27.17 -31.12
C ASP A 518 15.28 -26.60 -32.52
N PRO A 519 15.93 -27.07 -33.60
CA PRO A 519 15.71 -26.56 -34.94
C PRO A 519 14.27 -26.67 -35.45
N SER A 520 13.44 -27.53 -34.84
CA SER A 520 12.01 -27.65 -35.19
C SER A 520 11.17 -26.44 -34.74
N LEU A 521 11.69 -25.61 -33.83
CA LEU A 521 11.06 -24.37 -33.38
C LEU A 521 11.47 -23.15 -34.21
N ALA A 522 12.46 -23.31 -35.10
CA ALA A 522 13.00 -22.26 -35.92
C ALA A 522 12.50 -22.37 -37.38
N PRO A 523 12.16 -21.25 -38.05
CA PRO A 523 11.91 -21.27 -39.49
C PRO A 523 13.20 -21.56 -40.27
N LEU A 524 13.05 -22.01 -41.52
CA LEU A 524 14.19 -22.20 -42.42
C LEU A 524 15.00 -20.91 -42.56
N GLY A 525 16.32 -20.99 -42.35
CA GLY A 525 17.23 -19.85 -42.46
C GLY A 525 17.32 -18.97 -41.20
N TRP A 526 16.70 -19.38 -40.07
CA TRP A 526 16.77 -18.64 -38.81
C TRP A 526 18.19 -18.37 -38.32
N ASP A 527 19.06 -19.40 -38.35
CA ASP A 527 20.45 -19.28 -37.89
C ASP A 527 21.32 -18.40 -38.80
N ASP A 528 20.86 -18.17 -40.04
CA ASP A 528 21.53 -17.34 -41.05
C ASP A 528 20.88 -15.94 -41.19
N LEU A 529 19.94 -15.58 -40.31
CA LEU A 529 19.22 -14.31 -40.38
C LEU A 529 20.17 -13.11 -40.13
N GLU A 530 20.39 -12.31 -41.17
CA GLU A 530 21.11 -11.04 -41.08
C GLU A 530 20.12 -9.87 -40.90
N LYS A 531 20.38 -9.01 -39.92
CA LYS A 531 19.62 -7.77 -39.75
C LYS A 531 20.00 -6.76 -40.85
N PRO A 532 19.07 -5.93 -41.33
CA PRO A 532 19.40 -4.82 -42.23
C PRO A 532 20.49 -3.91 -41.64
N ALA A 533 21.38 -3.38 -42.50
CA ALA A 533 22.44 -2.49 -42.07
C ALA A 533 21.89 -1.15 -41.56
N LEU A 534 22.56 -0.58 -40.55
CA LEU A 534 22.29 0.72 -39.97
C LEU A 534 23.63 1.39 -39.68
N ASP A 535 23.88 2.58 -40.25
CA ASP A 535 25.18 3.23 -40.15
C ASP A 535 25.40 3.88 -38.78
N ALA A 536 24.37 4.56 -38.26
CA ALA A 536 24.38 5.16 -36.93
C ALA A 536 23.00 5.02 -36.23
N PRO A 537 22.96 5.04 -34.88
CA PRO A 537 21.70 5.01 -34.13
C PRO A 537 20.75 6.17 -34.49
N GLU A 538 21.28 7.32 -34.92
CA GLU A 538 20.49 8.49 -35.34
C GLU A 538 19.72 8.27 -36.65
N ASP A 539 20.08 7.24 -37.43
CA ASP A 539 19.36 6.84 -38.66
C ASP A 539 18.08 6.04 -38.36
N ILE A 540 17.78 5.78 -37.09
CA ILE A 540 16.58 5.07 -36.66
C ILE A 540 15.34 5.93 -36.94
N VAL A 541 14.44 5.36 -37.73
CA VAL A 541 13.05 5.80 -37.93
C VAL A 541 12.15 4.67 -37.45
N LEU A 542 11.33 4.95 -36.44
CA LEU A 542 10.47 3.98 -35.76
C LEU A 542 9.03 4.08 -36.21
N TYR A 543 8.38 2.92 -36.35
CA TYR A 543 6.95 2.80 -36.54
C TYR A 543 6.37 1.92 -35.43
N GLU A 544 5.62 2.54 -34.52
CA GLU A 544 4.93 1.83 -33.45
C GLU A 544 3.71 1.10 -33.99
N LEU A 545 3.57 -0.17 -33.65
CA LEU A 545 2.55 -1.05 -34.21
C LEU A 545 2.11 -2.12 -33.21
N HIS A 546 0.81 -2.34 -33.12
CA HIS A 546 0.24 -3.47 -32.39
C HIS A 546 -0.06 -4.65 -33.33
N VAL A 547 0.24 -5.89 -32.87
CA VAL A 547 0.07 -7.13 -33.68
C VAL A 547 -1.37 -7.33 -34.11
N ARG A 548 -2.33 -7.03 -33.23
CA ARG A 548 -3.75 -7.14 -33.57
C ARG A 548 -4.14 -6.10 -34.62
N ASP A 549 -3.83 -4.84 -34.35
CA ASP A 549 -4.25 -3.70 -35.16
C ASP A 549 -3.69 -3.77 -36.58
N PHE A 550 -2.50 -4.35 -36.73
CA PHE A 550 -1.86 -4.58 -38.02
C PHE A 550 -2.76 -5.30 -39.04
N SER A 551 -3.59 -6.26 -38.59
CA SER A 551 -4.26 -7.19 -39.50
C SER A 551 -5.69 -7.56 -39.13
N ALA A 552 -6.22 -7.14 -37.97
CA ALA A 552 -7.53 -7.56 -37.48
C ALA A 552 -8.69 -7.23 -38.44
N ILE A 553 -8.56 -6.18 -39.26
CA ILE A 553 -9.56 -5.76 -40.25
C ILE A 553 -9.06 -5.87 -41.70
N ASP A 554 -7.86 -6.41 -41.92
CA ASP A 554 -7.30 -6.56 -43.26
C ASP A 554 -7.92 -7.79 -43.95
N GLU A 555 -8.90 -7.54 -44.82
CA GLU A 555 -9.60 -8.58 -45.59
C GLU A 555 -8.69 -9.35 -46.57
N SER A 556 -7.49 -8.83 -46.85
CA SER A 556 -6.48 -9.56 -47.65
C SER A 556 -5.74 -10.64 -46.86
N VAL A 557 -5.86 -10.63 -45.52
CA VAL A 557 -5.31 -11.64 -44.61
C VAL A 557 -6.36 -12.73 -44.35
N PRO A 558 -6.03 -14.03 -44.48
CA PRO A 558 -6.92 -15.11 -44.08
C PRO A 558 -7.38 -14.95 -42.63
N ALA A 559 -8.66 -15.18 -42.37
CA ALA A 559 -9.28 -14.97 -41.05
C ALA A 559 -8.52 -15.66 -39.89
N GLU A 560 -7.93 -16.83 -40.13
CA GLU A 560 -7.12 -17.56 -39.14
C GLU A 560 -5.78 -16.90 -38.76
N TYR A 561 -5.28 -15.96 -39.57
CA TYR A 561 -4.03 -15.23 -39.31
C TYR A 561 -4.27 -13.79 -38.84
N GLN A 562 -5.48 -13.27 -39.00
CA GLN A 562 -5.84 -11.91 -38.57
C GLN A 562 -5.59 -11.73 -37.07
N GLY A 563 -4.83 -10.68 -36.75
CA GLY A 563 -4.40 -10.35 -35.39
C GLY A 563 -3.37 -11.28 -34.78
N THR A 564 -2.65 -12.07 -35.59
CA THR A 564 -1.59 -12.98 -35.13
C THR A 564 -0.24 -12.63 -35.77
N PHE A 565 0.85 -13.17 -35.22
CA PHE A 565 2.19 -13.05 -35.84
C PHE A 565 2.24 -13.60 -37.27
N LYS A 566 1.38 -14.57 -37.64
CA LYS A 566 1.37 -15.14 -39.00
C LYS A 566 0.94 -14.13 -40.07
N ALA A 567 0.22 -13.06 -39.71
CA ALA A 567 -0.15 -12.02 -40.67
C ALA A 567 1.08 -11.35 -41.33
N PHE A 568 2.18 -11.21 -40.59
CA PHE A 568 3.43 -10.62 -41.11
C PHE A 568 4.13 -11.52 -42.15
N THR A 569 3.73 -12.78 -42.27
CA THR A 569 4.31 -13.73 -43.23
C THR A 569 3.67 -13.67 -44.62
N LEU A 570 2.67 -12.81 -44.81
CA LEU A 570 1.88 -12.71 -46.04
C LEU A 570 2.37 -11.53 -46.89
N PRO A 571 3.33 -11.73 -47.83
CA PRO A 571 4.04 -10.64 -48.50
C PRO A 571 3.18 -9.80 -49.47
N ARG A 572 1.91 -10.11 -49.63
CA ARG A 572 0.96 -9.40 -50.51
C ARG A 572 -0.35 -9.05 -49.79
N SER A 573 -0.35 -9.08 -48.45
CA SER A 573 -1.43 -8.46 -47.70
C SER A 573 -1.29 -6.95 -47.76
N ALA A 574 -2.39 -6.22 -47.63
CA ALA A 574 -2.38 -4.76 -47.66
C ALA A 574 -1.47 -4.20 -46.56
N GLY A 575 -1.48 -4.79 -45.36
CA GLY A 575 -0.56 -4.44 -44.28
C GLY A 575 0.92 -4.60 -44.63
N MET A 576 1.32 -5.75 -45.23
CA MET A 576 2.72 -5.98 -45.60
C MET A 576 3.18 -5.16 -46.81
N ASP A 577 2.31 -4.91 -47.78
CA ASP A 577 2.58 -3.99 -48.89
C ASP A 577 2.81 -2.57 -48.36
N HIS A 578 2.01 -2.13 -47.38
CA HIS A 578 2.16 -0.84 -46.72
C HIS A 578 3.48 -0.74 -45.95
N LEU A 579 3.82 -1.73 -45.11
CA LEU A 579 5.09 -1.76 -44.38
C LEU A 579 6.29 -1.79 -45.33
N SER A 580 6.21 -2.54 -46.43
CA SER A 580 7.25 -2.57 -47.45
C SER A 580 7.43 -1.21 -48.13
N SER A 581 6.33 -0.50 -48.39
CA SER A 581 6.35 0.87 -48.93
C SER A 581 7.02 1.85 -47.96
N LEU A 582 6.70 1.76 -46.67
CA LEU A 582 7.34 2.58 -45.64
C LEU A 582 8.83 2.27 -45.52
N ALA A 583 9.22 0.99 -45.54
CA ALA A 583 10.62 0.58 -45.51
C ALA A 583 11.41 1.13 -46.71
N ASN A 584 10.83 1.05 -47.92
CA ASN A 584 11.42 1.65 -49.12
C ASN A 584 11.53 3.18 -49.05
N ALA A 585 10.67 3.84 -48.27
CA ALA A 585 10.72 5.29 -48.03
C ALA A 585 11.73 5.69 -46.95
N GLY A 586 12.35 4.74 -46.24
CA GLY A 586 13.35 4.99 -45.21
C GLY A 586 12.92 4.62 -43.79
N LEU A 587 11.76 3.97 -43.60
CA LEU A 587 11.46 3.34 -42.31
C LEU A 587 12.48 2.22 -42.04
N THR A 588 13.04 2.18 -40.82
CA THR A 588 14.11 1.23 -40.48
C THR A 588 13.68 0.22 -39.42
N HIS A 589 12.77 0.60 -38.51
CA HIS A 589 12.40 -0.21 -37.35
C HIS A 589 10.88 -0.23 -37.14
N VAL A 590 10.36 -1.41 -36.83
CA VAL A 590 9.01 -1.58 -36.29
C VAL A 590 9.14 -1.80 -34.79
N HIS A 591 8.47 -0.96 -34.00
CA HIS A 591 8.33 -1.13 -32.56
C HIS A 591 6.99 -1.83 -32.30
N LEU A 592 7.06 -3.11 -31.91
CA LEU A 592 5.86 -3.85 -31.54
C LEU A 592 5.46 -3.48 -30.10
N LEU A 593 4.19 -3.13 -29.92
CA LEU A 593 3.55 -3.12 -28.59
C LEU A 593 3.70 -4.50 -27.90
N PRO A 594 3.40 -4.64 -26.59
CA PRO A 594 3.74 -5.85 -25.82
C PRO A 594 3.45 -7.19 -26.55
N VAL A 595 4.52 -7.94 -26.83
CA VAL A 595 4.50 -9.27 -27.46
C VAL A 595 5.11 -10.37 -26.59
N PHE A 596 5.44 -10.04 -25.33
CA PHE A 596 5.66 -11.03 -24.28
C PHE A 596 4.30 -11.49 -23.73
N ASP A 597 4.31 -12.42 -22.77
CA ASP A 597 3.09 -12.92 -22.14
C ASP A 597 2.40 -11.82 -21.30
N ILE A 598 1.18 -11.45 -21.68
CA ILE A 598 0.37 -10.42 -21.01
C ILE A 598 -0.85 -11.04 -20.33
N ALA A 599 -1.32 -10.44 -19.23
CA ALA A 599 -2.48 -10.88 -18.45
C ALA A 599 -3.79 -10.24 -18.91
#